data_AF-A0A949JW31-F1
#
_entry.id   AF-A0A949JW31-F1
#
_cell.length_a   1.000
_cell.length_b   1.000
_cell.length_c   1.000
_cell.angle_alpha   90.00
_cell.angle_beta   90.00
_cell.angle_gamma   90.00
#
_symmetry.space_group_name_H-M   'P 1'
#
loop_
_entity.id
_entity.type
_entity.pdbx_description
1 polymer ?
#
loop_
_entity_poly.entity_id
_entity_poly.type
_entity_poly.pdbx_seq_one_letter_code
_entity_poly.pdbx_strand_id
1 'polypeptide(L)'
;HWPVQMHLINVDSPHFQGCDLLLAADCTAYAFGGFHSQLLSGRKLAIACPKLDDGTETYIEKLTGLIDRARINTLTVAIMEVPCCGGLVQIARMAADRAERKVPIKQVVVGASGEIVDEGWL
;
A
#
# COMPACT_ATOMS: atom_id res chain seq x y z
N HIS A 1 1.22 0.17 -14.68
CA HIS A 1 -0.17 0.65 -14.51
C HIS A 1 -0.12 2.09 -14.03
N TRP A 2 -1.07 2.93 -14.43
CA TRP A 2 -1.15 4.36 -14.07
C TRP A 2 -2.64 4.77 -14.03
N PRO A 3 -3.07 5.70 -13.15
CA PRO A 3 -2.29 6.41 -12.13
C PRO A 3 -1.99 5.56 -10.89
N VAL A 4 -0.89 5.87 -10.18
CA VAL A 4 -0.47 5.12 -8.98
C VAL A 4 -0.65 5.88 -7.67
N GLN A 5 -0.90 7.19 -7.70
CA GLN A 5 -1.08 7.96 -6.46
C GLN A 5 -2.45 7.70 -5.85
N MET A 6 -2.51 7.45 -4.54
CA MET A 6 -3.76 7.21 -3.81
C MET A 6 -4.80 8.30 -4.05
N HIS A 7 -4.37 9.56 -4.17
CA HIS A 7 -5.25 10.68 -4.48
C HIS A 7 -5.97 10.53 -5.83
N LEU A 8 -5.33 9.91 -6.83
CA LEU A 8 -5.84 9.77 -8.20
C LEU A 8 -6.50 8.42 -8.48
N ILE A 9 -6.32 7.43 -7.60
CA ILE A 9 -6.89 6.09 -7.79
C ILE A 9 -8.42 6.16 -7.78
N ASN A 10 -9.02 5.55 -8.80
CA ASN A 10 -10.43 5.19 -8.84
C ASN A 10 -10.58 3.70 -8.48
N VAL A 11 -11.27 3.42 -7.37
CA VAL A 11 -11.41 2.07 -6.83
C VAL A 11 -12.27 1.16 -7.71
N ASP A 12 -13.13 1.74 -8.55
CA ASP A 12 -14.01 1.00 -9.47
C ASP A 12 -13.30 0.69 -10.79
N SER A 13 -12.01 1.02 -10.91
CA SER A 13 -11.25 0.73 -12.13
C SER A 13 -10.96 -0.77 -12.30
N PRO A 14 -11.15 -1.34 -13.51
CA PRO A 14 -10.98 -2.78 -13.73
C PRO A 14 -9.60 -3.34 -13.41
N HIS A 15 -8.55 -2.53 -13.41
CA HIS A 15 -7.18 -3.00 -13.16
C HIS A 15 -6.91 -3.37 -11.68
N PHE A 16 -7.75 -2.92 -10.74
CA PHE A 16 -7.68 -3.32 -9.33
C PHE A 16 -8.54 -4.55 -9.00
N GLN A 17 -9.40 -5.00 -9.92
CA GLN A 17 -10.29 -6.11 -9.69
C GLN A 17 -9.51 -7.41 -9.45
N GLY A 18 -9.65 -7.98 -8.25
CA GLY A 18 -9.01 -9.24 -7.86
C GLY A 18 -7.48 -9.23 -7.97
N CYS A 19 -6.84 -8.09 -7.74
CA CYS A 19 -5.38 -7.98 -7.82
C CYS A 19 -4.69 -8.17 -6.47
N ASP A 20 -3.39 -8.46 -6.49
CA ASP A 20 -2.52 -8.24 -5.34
C ASP A 20 -2.09 -6.77 -5.34
N LEU A 21 -2.40 -6.04 -4.26
CA LEU A 21 -2.10 -4.62 -4.15
C LEU A 21 -0.82 -4.41 -3.33
N LEU A 22 0.08 -3.59 -3.86
CA LEU A 22 1.19 -2.99 -3.15
C LEU A 22 0.83 -1.53 -2.83
N LEU A 23 0.66 -1.22 -1.55
CA LEU A 23 0.60 0.14 -1.03
C LEU A 23 2.00 0.53 -0.54
N ALA A 24 2.68 1.43 -1.25
CA ALA A 24 4.06 1.77 -0.97
C ALA A 24 4.21 3.23 -0.53
N ALA A 25 5.03 3.47 0.51
CA ALA A 25 5.50 4.81 0.80
C ALA A 25 6.38 5.32 -0.35
N ASP A 26 6.19 6.56 -0.78
CA ASP A 26 6.83 7.13 -1.98
C ASP A 26 8.34 6.89 -2.04
N CYS A 27 9.05 7.05 -0.92
CA CYS A 27 10.50 6.87 -0.84
C CYS A 27 10.97 5.43 -1.10
N THR A 28 10.14 4.42 -0.87
CA THR A 28 10.55 3.01 -0.98
C THR A 28 10.99 2.63 -2.38
N ALA A 29 10.34 3.18 -3.42
CA ALA A 29 10.72 2.92 -4.81
C ALA A 29 12.09 3.49 -5.20
N TYR A 30 12.53 4.55 -4.52
CA TYR A 30 13.81 5.22 -4.78
C TYR A 30 14.92 4.71 -3.87
N ALA A 31 14.59 4.29 -2.65
CA ALA A 31 15.56 3.77 -1.69
C ALA A 31 15.87 2.28 -1.90
N PHE A 32 14.87 1.47 -2.26
CA PHE A 32 15.06 0.04 -2.45
C PHE A 32 15.28 -0.31 -3.93
N GLY A 33 16.53 -0.60 -4.30
CA GLY A 33 16.87 -0.98 -5.69
C GLY A 33 16.10 -2.22 -6.21
N GLY A 34 15.65 -3.08 -5.30
CA GLY A 34 14.82 -4.26 -5.60
C GLY A 34 13.32 -3.98 -5.74
N PHE A 35 12.86 -2.72 -5.67
CA PHE A 35 11.43 -2.41 -5.61
C PHE A 35 10.63 -3.06 -6.73
N HIS A 36 11.09 -2.93 -7.97
CA HIS A 36 10.36 -3.45 -9.12
C HIS A 36 10.35 -4.99 -9.15
N SER A 37 11.51 -5.61 -8.93
CA SER A 37 11.67 -7.06 -9.07
C SER A 37 11.09 -7.85 -7.90
N GLN A 38 11.13 -7.30 -6.68
CA GLN A 38 10.75 -8.02 -5.46
C GLN A 38 9.39 -7.56 -4.89
N LEU A 39 9.08 -6.27 -4.95
CA LEU A 39 7.83 -5.73 -4.39
C LEU A 39 6.75 -5.50 -5.45
N LEU A 40 7.08 -4.94 -6.61
CA LEU A 40 6.05 -4.60 -7.61
C LEU A 40 5.67 -5.78 -8.51
N SER A 41 6.57 -6.73 -8.74
CA SER A 41 6.35 -7.85 -9.66
C SER A 41 5.05 -8.60 -9.31
N GLY A 42 4.14 -8.71 -10.29
CA GLY A 42 2.83 -9.35 -10.13
C GLY A 42 1.76 -8.53 -9.41
N ARG A 43 2.10 -7.36 -8.85
CA ARG A 43 1.19 -6.53 -8.03
C ARG A 43 0.76 -5.25 -8.75
N LYS A 44 -0.38 -4.69 -8.36
CA LYS A 44 -0.75 -3.30 -8.69
C LYS A 44 -0.19 -2.36 -7.64
N LEU A 45 0.09 -1.13 -8.03
CA LEU A 45 0.77 -0.16 -7.16
C LEU A 45 -0.16 0.97 -6.77
N ALA A 46 -0.24 1.24 -5.49
CA ALA A 46 -0.70 2.49 -4.93
C ALA A 46 0.44 3.12 -4.12
N ILE A 47 0.65 4.43 -4.26
CA ILE A 47 1.63 5.18 -3.46
C ILE A 47 0.95 6.27 -2.65
N ALA A 48 1.46 6.48 -1.44
CA ALA A 48 1.05 7.55 -0.55
C ALA A 48 2.17 7.87 0.45
N CYS A 49 2.27 9.13 0.86
CA CYS A 49 3.19 9.56 1.91
C CYS A 49 2.39 10.21 3.06
N PRO A 50 2.17 9.53 4.20
CA PRO A 50 1.32 10.06 5.27
C PRO A 50 1.85 11.34 5.93
N LYS A 51 3.11 11.71 5.66
CA LYS A 51 3.72 12.97 6.11
C LYS A 51 3.47 14.14 5.16
N LEU A 52 3.29 13.88 3.87
CA LEU A 52 3.19 14.90 2.82
C LEU A 52 1.77 15.01 2.27
N ASP A 53 1.01 13.93 2.32
CA ASP A 53 -0.33 13.86 1.78
C ASP A 53 -1.34 14.36 2.81
N ASP A 54 -2.24 15.23 2.35
CA ASP A 54 -3.45 15.57 3.08
C ASP A 54 -4.58 14.58 2.70
N GLY A 55 -5.48 14.28 3.65
CA GLY A 55 -6.67 13.46 3.38
C GLY A 55 -6.53 11.97 3.72
N THR A 56 -5.88 11.66 4.85
CA THR A 56 -5.82 10.31 5.46
C THR A 56 -7.16 9.57 5.42
N GLU A 57 -8.25 10.24 5.77
CA GLU A 57 -9.60 9.63 5.78
C GLU A 57 -10.03 9.17 4.38
N THR A 58 -9.81 9.99 3.36
CA THR A 58 -10.08 9.63 1.95
C THR A 58 -9.28 8.41 1.52
N TYR A 59 -8.05 8.24 2.01
CA TYR A 59 -7.23 7.08 1.68
C TYR A 59 -7.74 5.80 2.35
N ILE A 60 -8.21 5.91 3.59
CA ILE A 60 -8.87 4.81 4.29
C ILE A 60 -10.11 4.39 3.50
N GLU A 61 -10.99 5.32 3.13
CA GLU A 61 -12.21 5.03 2.36
C GLU A 61 -11.88 4.37 1.00
N LYS A 62 -10.87 4.87 0.29
CA LYS A 62 -10.43 4.27 -0.97
C LYS A 62 -9.88 2.86 -0.79
N LEU A 63 -9.06 2.63 0.24
CA LEU A 63 -8.55 1.28 0.52
C LEU A 63 -9.67 0.33 0.94
N THR A 64 -10.64 0.77 1.76
CA THR A 64 -11.84 -0.01 2.05
C THR A 64 -12.60 -0.35 0.78
N GLY A 65 -12.77 0.61 -0.14
CA GLY A 65 -13.37 0.37 -1.46
C GLY A 65 -12.57 -0.62 -2.32
N LEU A 66 -11.25 -0.58 -2.29
CA LEU A 66 -10.39 -1.56 -3.00
C LEU A 66 -10.55 -2.97 -2.40
N ILE A 67 -10.69 -3.08 -1.07
CA ILE A 67 -10.90 -4.36 -0.38
C ILE A 67 -12.27 -4.95 -0.70
N ASP A 68 -13.33 -4.13 -0.63
CA ASP A 68 -14.70 -4.62 -0.75
C ASP A 68 -15.19 -4.69 -2.19
N ARG A 69 -15.00 -3.61 -2.96
CA ARG A 69 -15.52 -3.48 -4.33
C ARG A 69 -14.57 -4.00 -5.38
N ALA A 70 -13.28 -3.64 -5.28
CA ALA A 70 -12.27 -4.20 -6.18
C ALA A 70 -11.85 -5.62 -5.76
N ARG A 71 -12.23 -6.06 -4.56
CA ARG A 71 -12.01 -7.43 -4.08
C ARG A 71 -10.54 -7.85 -4.19
N ILE A 72 -9.61 -6.95 -3.87
CA ILE A 72 -8.17 -7.27 -3.88
C ILE A 72 -7.88 -8.55 -3.08
N ASN A 73 -6.92 -9.34 -3.54
CA ASN A 73 -6.58 -10.63 -2.95
C ASN A 73 -5.69 -10.46 -1.72
N THR A 74 -4.68 -9.58 -1.82
CA THR A 74 -3.73 -9.27 -0.75
C THR A 74 -3.40 -7.79 -0.74
N LEU A 75 -3.02 -7.28 0.44
CA LEU A 75 -2.51 -5.93 0.62
C LEU A 75 -1.09 -5.99 1.21
N THR A 76 -0.08 -5.75 0.37
CA THR A 76 1.29 -5.56 0.83
C THR A 76 1.52 -4.08 1.09
N VAL A 77 2.00 -3.73 2.29
CA VAL A 77 2.32 -2.36 2.68
C VAL A 77 3.83 -2.23 2.82
N ALA A 78 4.47 -1.49 1.91
CA ALA A 78 5.90 -1.21 1.95
C ALA A 78 6.16 0.16 2.57
N ILE A 79 6.92 0.20 3.66
CA ILE A 79 7.31 1.43 4.36
C ILE A 79 8.82 1.52 4.50
N MET A 80 9.33 2.72 4.77
CA MET A 80 10.69 2.89 5.27
C MET A 80 10.72 2.67 6.79
N GLU A 81 11.86 2.27 7.35
CA GLU A 81 12.07 2.11 8.80
C GLU A 81 11.93 3.41 9.61
N VAL A 82 11.94 4.56 8.94
CA VAL A 82 11.86 5.87 9.56
C VAL A 82 10.46 6.16 10.13
N PRO A 83 10.35 6.94 11.23
CA PRO A 83 9.10 7.09 11.98
C PRO A 83 7.96 7.72 11.18
N CYS A 84 8.26 8.50 10.13
CA CYS A 84 7.23 9.15 9.34
C CYS A 84 6.38 8.18 8.51
N CYS A 85 6.83 6.96 8.23
CA CYS A 85 6.11 6.02 7.37
C CYS A 85 5.11 5.13 8.13
N GLY A 86 5.17 5.07 9.47
CA GLY A 86 4.29 4.22 10.28
C GLY A 86 2.79 4.51 10.10
N GLY A 87 2.42 5.74 9.74
CA GLY A 87 1.04 6.13 9.44
C GLY A 87 0.42 5.34 8.28
N LEU A 88 1.23 4.89 7.30
CA LEU A 88 0.71 4.17 6.13
C LEU A 88 0.19 2.77 6.52
N VAL A 89 0.86 2.11 7.46
CA VAL A 89 0.40 0.82 8.00
C VAL A 89 -0.89 1.00 8.79
N GLN A 90 -1.02 2.09 9.55
CA GLN A 90 -2.26 2.39 10.28
C GLN A 90 -3.43 2.65 9.34
N ILE A 91 -3.23 3.43 8.28
CA ILE A 91 -4.22 3.64 7.22
C ILE A 91 -4.70 2.29 6.64
N ALA A 92 -3.77 1.40 6.31
CA ALA A 92 -4.10 0.07 5.77
C ALA A 92 -4.88 -0.81 6.76
N ARG A 93 -4.48 -0.84 8.04
CA ARG A 93 -5.19 -1.57 9.10
C ARG A 93 -6.60 -1.02 9.30
N MET A 94 -6.75 0.29 9.45
CA MET A 94 -8.05 0.94 9.60
C MET A 94 -8.98 0.66 8.42
N ALA A 95 -8.45 0.68 7.19
CA ALA A 95 -9.24 0.36 6.00
C ALA A 95 -9.74 -1.09 5.99
N ALA A 96 -8.90 -2.03 6.43
CA ALA A 96 -9.27 -3.44 6.54
C ALA A 96 -10.24 -3.70 7.70
N ASP A 97 -10.09 -3.01 8.83
CA ASP A 97 -11.02 -3.11 9.96
C ASP A 97 -12.42 -2.56 9.61
N ARG A 98 -12.48 -1.56 8.72
CA ARG A 98 -13.73 -0.99 8.20
C ARG A 98 -14.35 -1.79 7.05
N ALA A 99 -13.56 -2.64 6.39
CA ALA A 99 -14.04 -3.43 5.27
C ALA A 99 -14.90 -4.61 5.73
N GLU A 100 -15.90 -4.96 4.93
CA GLU A 100 -16.71 -6.16 5.20
C GLU A 100 -15.91 -7.44 4.89
N ARG A 101 -15.04 -7.38 3.88
CA ARG A 101 -14.15 -8.47 3.49
C ARG A 101 -12.84 -8.44 4.28
N LYS A 102 -12.40 -9.63 4.71
CA LYS A 102 -11.04 -9.81 5.23
C LYS A 102 -10.05 -9.88 4.07
N VAL A 103 -8.99 -9.06 4.15
CA VAL A 103 -7.84 -9.12 3.25
C VAL A 103 -6.58 -9.44 4.08
N PRO A 104 -5.73 -10.38 3.64
CA PRO A 104 -4.42 -10.58 4.24
C PRO A 104 -3.53 -9.34 4.02
N ILE A 105 -2.96 -8.81 5.10
CA ILE A 105 -2.03 -7.68 5.06
C ILE A 105 -0.61 -8.18 5.34
N LYS A 106 0.33 -7.88 4.45
CA LYS A 106 1.77 -8.09 4.67
C LYS A 106 2.46 -6.74 4.82
N GLN A 107 3.24 -6.55 5.87
CA GLN A 107 4.14 -5.40 6.02
C GLN A 107 5.52 -5.76 5.50
N VAL A 108 6.16 -4.81 4.81
CA VAL A 108 7.57 -4.85 4.43
C VAL A 108 8.22 -3.55 4.87
N VAL A 109 9.34 -3.63 5.59
CA VAL A 109 10.09 -2.49 6.09
C VAL A 109 11.42 -2.40 5.34
N VAL A 110 11.64 -1.28 4.68
CA VAL A 110 12.86 -0.95 3.95
C VAL A 110 13.76 -0.09 4.84
N GLY A 111 15.00 -0.54 5.04
CA GLY A 111 16.03 0.20 5.76
C GLY A 111 16.53 1.42 4.99
N ALA A 112 17.10 2.40 5.69
CA ALA A 112 17.65 3.61 5.07
C ALA A 112 18.82 3.33 4.11
N SER A 113 19.49 2.17 4.25
CA SER A 113 20.53 1.68 3.34
C SER A 113 20.01 0.94 2.12
N GLY A 114 18.68 0.77 1.96
CA GLY A 114 18.08 0.20 0.76
C GLY A 114 18.00 -1.32 0.75
N GLU A 115 17.90 -1.95 1.92
CA GLU A 115 17.60 -3.37 2.13
C GLU A 115 16.25 -3.57 2.82
N ILE A 116 15.70 -4.80 2.79
CA ILE A 116 14.55 -5.14 3.61
C ILE A 116 15.05 -5.54 4.99
N VAL A 117 14.62 -4.83 6.03
CA VAL A 117 15.04 -5.04 7.42
C VAL A 117 14.03 -5.84 8.24
N ASP A 118 12.76 -5.85 7.82
CA ASP A 118 11.69 -6.63 8.43
C ASP A 118 10.56 -6.92 7.43
N GLU A 119 9.91 -8.07 7.55
CA GLU A 119 8.68 -8.37 6.83
C GLU A 119 7.82 -9.42 7.55
N GLY A 120 6.50 -9.22 7.54
CA GLY A 120 5.57 -10.10 8.26
C GLY A 120 4.11 -9.88 7.90
N TRP A 121 3.29 -10.90 8.19
CA TRP A 121 1.84 -10.81 8.08
C TRP A 121 1.25 -10.18 9.35
N LEU A 122 0.26 -9.31 9.18
CA LEU A 122 -0.28 -8.40 10.20
C LEU A 122 -1.65 -8.81 10.76
#